data_AF-A0A402CY80-F1
#
_entry.id   AF-A0A402CY80-F1
#
_cell.length_a   1.000
_cell.length_b   1.000
_cell.length_c   1.000
_cell.angle_alpha   90.00
_cell.angle_beta   90.00
_cell.angle_gamma   90.00
#
_symmetry.space_group_name_H-M   'P 1'
#
loop_
_entity.id
_entity.type
_entity.pdbx_description
1 polymer ?
#
loop_
_entity_poly.entity_id
_entity_poly.type
_entity_poly.pdbx_seq_one_letter_code
_entity_poly.pdbx_strand_id
1 'polypeptide(L)'
;MSVKVFGPKAHCSIDYGFVTALVLAPSLFKLKDKARALCYIFGGAAGLLTALTDQPFVIKRVVPFRVHGRIDTPFVPALLVLPWVTGALKQRNARLFFFSFFAAVLTNYLLTDYDASEQC
;
A
#
# COMPACT_ATOMS: atom_id res chain seq x y z
N MET A 1 12.11 -19.54 8.43
CA MET A 1 11.80 -18.40 9.31
C MET A 1 11.49 -17.21 8.42
N SER A 2 10.34 -16.54 8.60
CA SER A 2 10.09 -15.25 7.93
C SER A 2 11.01 -14.22 8.59
N VAL A 3 11.81 -13.52 7.79
CA VAL A 3 12.69 -12.47 8.28
C VAL A 3 11.84 -11.23 8.50
N LYS A 4 11.54 -10.93 9.76
CA LYS A 4 10.83 -9.71 10.16
C LYS A 4 11.87 -8.62 10.44
N VAL A 5 11.96 -7.64 9.55
CA VAL A 5 12.99 -6.57 9.55
C VAL A 5 12.42 -5.22 9.95
N PHE A 6 11.17 -4.94 9.59
CA PHE A 6 10.55 -3.64 9.78
C PHE A 6 9.61 -3.63 10.98
N GLY A 7 9.82 -2.67 11.88
CA GLY A 7 8.85 -2.30 12.91
C GLY A 7 7.86 -1.24 12.41
N PRO A 8 6.90 -0.83 13.25
CA PRO A 8 5.80 0.04 12.85
C PRO A 8 6.23 1.40 12.29
N LYS A 9 7.29 2.02 12.86
CA LYS A 9 7.87 3.27 12.33
C LYS A 9 8.38 3.16 10.89
N ALA A 10 9.09 2.09 10.57
CA ALA A 10 9.64 1.87 9.23
C ALA A 10 8.50 1.60 8.24
N HIS A 11 7.56 0.73 8.61
CA HIS A 11 6.38 0.43 7.82
C HIS A 11 5.55 1.68 7.49
N CYS A 12 5.23 2.51 8.51
CA CYS A 12 4.50 3.76 8.30
C CYS A 12 5.19 4.72 7.32
N SER A 13 6.52 4.83 7.42
CA SER A 13 7.28 5.70 6.51
C SER A 13 7.19 5.19 5.06
N ILE A 14 7.25 3.87 4.89
CA ILE A 14 7.11 3.21 3.58
C ILE A 14 5.69 3.37 3.02
N ASP A 15 4.66 3.25 3.87
CA ASP A 15 3.26 3.47 3.50
C ASP A 15 3.02 4.87 2.92
N TYR A 16 3.51 5.92 3.57
CA TYR A 16 3.39 7.27 3.02
C TYR A 16 4.12 7.41 1.67
N GLY A 17 5.23 6.69 1.49
CA GLY A 17 5.89 6.55 0.20
C GLY A 17 5.00 5.87 -0.85
N PHE A 18 4.32 4.78 -0.48
CA PHE A 18 3.39 4.05 -1.35
C PHE A 18 2.16 4.89 -1.71
N VAL A 19 1.57 5.60 -0.76
CA VAL A 19 0.46 6.54 -1.00
C VAL A 19 0.90 7.62 -1.98
N THR A 20 2.08 8.22 -1.76
CA THR A 20 2.63 9.23 -2.66
C THR A 20 2.85 8.68 -4.07
N ALA A 21 3.42 7.47 -4.19
CA ALA A 21 3.64 6.82 -5.47
C ALA A 21 2.31 6.56 -6.20
N LEU A 22 1.27 6.09 -5.50
CA LEU A 22 -0.06 5.87 -6.06
C LEU A 22 -0.71 7.17 -6.56
N VAL A 23 -0.64 8.24 -5.76
CA VAL A 23 -1.24 9.55 -6.12
C VAL A 23 -0.53 10.18 -7.32
N LEU A 24 0.80 10.07 -7.39
CA LEU A 24 1.58 10.68 -8.47
C LEU A 24 1.68 9.82 -9.74
N ALA A 25 1.44 8.51 -9.65
CA ALA A 25 1.58 7.59 -10.77
C ALA A 25 0.77 7.98 -12.02
N PRO A 26 -0.50 8.44 -11.92
CA PRO A 26 -1.26 8.85 -13.10
C PRO A 26 -0.59 9.97 -13.89
N SER A 27 -0.05 10.98 -13.22
CA SER A 27 0.68 12.08 -13.86
C SER A 27 2.04 11.63 -14.41
N LEU A 28 2.82 10.90 -13.62
CA LEU A 28 4.19 10.51 -13.98
C LEU A 28 4.23 9.51 -15.14
N PHE A 29 3.30 8.56 -15.15
CA PHE A 29 3.27 7.47 -16.14
C PHE A 29 2.17 7.62 -17.20
N LYS A 30 1.46 8.76 -17.20
CA LYS A 30 0.35 9.08 -18.10
C LYS A 30 -0.76 8.02 -18.05
N LEU A 31 -1.07 7.51 -16.86
CA LEU A 31 -2.11 6.49 -16.68
C LEU A 31 -3.49 7.12 -16.87
N LYS A 32 -4.38 6.43 -17.57
CA LYS A 32 -5.72 6.92 -17.91
C LYS A 32 -6.83 6.00 -17.42
N ASP A 33 -8.04 6.53 -17.40
CA ASP A 33 -9.28 5.79 -17.16
C ASP A 33 -9.21 4.94 -15.88
N LYS A 34 -9.39 3.63 -16.03
CA LYS A 34 -9.43 2.64 -14.94
C LYS A 34 -8.12 2.58 -14.16
N ALA A 35 -6.97 2.71 -14.82
CA ALA A 35 -5.67 2.70 -14.15
C ALA A 35 -5.51 3.90 -13.22
N ARG A 36 -5.89 5.09 -13.70
CA ARG A 36 -5.90 6.32 -12.89
C ARG A 36 -6.87 6.22 -11.71
N ALA A 37 -8.08 5.72 -11.96
CA ALA A 37 -9.09 5.55 -10.90
C ALA A 37 -8.58 4.60 -9.80
N LEU A 38 -8.02 3.45 -10.18
CA LEU A 38 -7.45 2.50 -9.21
C LEU A 38 -6.29 3.09 -8.42
N CYS A 39 -5.39 3.85 -9.05
CA CYS A 39 -4.33 4.56 -8.34
C CYS A 39 -4.88 5.46 -7.22
N TYR A 40 -5.91 6.26 -7.51
CA TYR A 40 -6.51 7.13 -6.48
C TYR A 40 -7.31 6.38 -5.44
N ILE A 41 -8.02 5.31 -5.83
CA ILE A 41 -8.78 4.48 -4.88
C ILE A 41 -7.82 3.79 -3.90
N PHE A 42 -6.78 3.12 -4.41
CA PHE A 42 -5.78 2.49 -3.56
C PHE A 42 -5.01 3.52 -2.73
N GLY A 43 -4.61 4.64 -3.32
CA GLY A 43 -3.87 5.68 -2.62
C GLY A 43 -4.69 6.31 -1.49
N GLY A 44 -5.97 6.58 -1.74
CA GLY A 44 -6.88 7.10 -0.73
C GLY A 44 -7.19 6.09 0.37
N ALA A 45 -7.45 4.82 0.02
CA ALA A 45 -7.73 3.77 0.99
C ALA A 45 -6.50 3.47 1.88
N ALA A 46 -5.32 3.31 1.27
CA ALA A 46 -4.07 3.11 1.99
C ALA A 46 -3.76 4.33 2.86
N GLY A 47 -3.83 5.54 2.32
CA GLY A 47 -3.54 6.77 3.06
C GLY A 47 -4.48 6.96 4.25
N LEU A 48 -5.78 6.67 4.09
CA LEU A 48 -6.73 6.70 5.18
C LEU A 48 -6.41 5.66 6.25
N LEU A 49 -6.09 4.43 5.85
CA LEU A 49 -5.72 3.37 6.78
C LEU A 49 -4.44 3.75 7.54
N THR A 50 -3.37 4.15 6.86
CA THR A 50 -2.09 4.59 7.44
C THR A 50 -2.29 5.77 8.39
N ALA A 51 -3.11 6.76 8.02
CA ALA A 51 -3.38 7.94 8.84
C ALA A 51 -4.25 7.66 10.08
N LEU A 52 -4.91 6.50 10.13
CA LEU A 52 -5.75 6.06 11.24
C LEU A 52 -5.14 4.92 12.06
N THR A 53 -3.97 4.41 11.66
CA THR A 53 -3.31 3.26 12.30
C THR A 53 -2.49 3.69 13.50
N ASP A 54 -2.51 2.90 14.57
CA ASP A 54 -1.67 3.09 15.74
C ASP A 54 -0.19 2.84 15.41
N GLN A 55 0.43 3.88 14.87
CA GLN A 55 1.82 3.93 14.41
C GLN A 55 2.33 5.40 14.49
N PRO A 56 3.62 5.68 14.23
CA PRO A 56 4.14 7.04 14.28
C PRO A 56 3.58 7.87 13.11
N PHE A 57 3.57 9.20 13.23
CA PHE A 57 3.08 10.09 12.15
C PHE A 57 1.60 9.89 11.74
N VAL A 58 0.80 9.29 12.62
CA VAL A 58 -0.64 9.11 12.48
C VAL A 58 -1.41 10.41 12.77
N ILE A 59 -2.55 10.61 12.12
CA ILE A 59 -3.49 11.70 12.47
C ILE A 59 -4.29 11.34 13.72
N LYS A 60 -4.82 10.11 13.78
CA LYS A 60 -5.56 9.58 14.94
C LYS A 60 -5.36 8.08 15.08
N ARG A 61 -5.06 7.59 16.29
CA ARG A 61 -4.85 6.17 16.60
C ARG A 61 -6.19 5.45 16.78
N VAL A 62 -6.75 4.92 15.69
CA VAL A 62 -8.05 4.23 15.69
C VAL A 62 -7.90 2.74 15.37
N VAL A 63 -7.01 2.39 14.45
CA VAL A 63 -6.80 1.02 13.96
C VAL A 63 -5.52 0.47 14.59
N PRO A 64 -5.57 -0.59 15.40
CA PRO A 64 -4.35 -1.20 15.93
C PRO A 64 -3.41 -1.67 14.81
N PHE A 65 -2.09 -1.53 14.98
CA PHE A 65 -1.11 -1.93 13.96
C PHE A 65 -1.27 -3.39 13.50
N ARG A 66 -1.61 -4.29 14.42
CA ARG A 66 -1.91 -5.69 14.09
C ARG A 66 -3.13 -5.85 13.18
N VAL A 67 -4.13 -4.96 13.30
CA VAL A 67 -5.31 -4.94 12.44
C VAL A 67 -4.96 -4.38 11.06
N HIS A 68 -4.09 -3.37 10.98
CA HIS A 68 -3.54 -2.89 9.71
C HIS A 68 -2.93 -4.03 8.90
N GLY A 69 -2.02 -4.81 9.50
CA GLY A 69 -1.42 -5.97 8.83
C GLY A 69 -2.42 -7.03 8.37
N ARG A 70 -3.55 -7.20 9.07
CA ARG A 70 -4.63 -8.10 8.62
C ARG A 70 -5.39 -7.55 7.41
N ILE A 71 -5.54 -6.22 7.32
CA ILE A 71 -6.15 -5.55 6.17
C ILE A 71 -5.21 -5.63 4.95
N ASP A 72 -3.90 -5.64 5.17
CA ASP A 72 -2.94 -5.82 4.09
C ASP A 72 -3.04 -7.18 3.41
N THR A 73 -3.42 -8.23 4.15
CA THR A 73 -3.55 -9.59 3.59
C THR A 73 -4.45 -9.65 2.34
N PRO A 74 -5.68 -9.07 2.32
CA PRO A 74 -6.45 -8.93 1.08
C PRO A 74 -6.04 -7.74 0.21
N PHE A 75 -5.45 -6.68 0.76
CA PHE A 75 -5.05 -5.49 -0.01
C PHE A 75 -3.94 -5.81 -1.01
N VAL A 76 -2.91 -6.54 -0.59
CA VAL A 76 -1.76 -6.92 -1.43
C VAL A 76 -2.20 -7.65 -2.72
N PRO A 77 -2.97 -8.75 -2.68
CA PRO A 77 -3.45 -9.39 -3.89
C PRO A 77 -4.43 -8.51 -4.69
N ALA A 78 -5.20 -7.63 -4.05
CA ALA A 78 -6.10 -6.72 -4.74
C ALA A 78 -5.36 -5.76 -5.69
N LEU A 79 -4.10 -5.40 -5.38
CA LEU A 79 -3.24 -4.58 -6.25
C LEU A 79 -2.92 -5.24 -7.61
N LEU A 80 -3.12 -6.56 -7.76
CA LEU A 80 -3.01 -7.24 -9.06
C LEU A 80 -4.37 -7.66 -9.62
N VAL A 81 -5.23 -8.21 -8.77
CA VAL A 81 -6.54 -8.73 -9.20
C VAL A 81 -7.41 -7.61 -9.76
N LEU A 82 -7.51 -6.47 -9.07
CA LEU A 82 -8.39 -5.38 -9.52
C LEU A 82 -7.90 -4.74 -10.84
N PRO A 83 -6.62 -4.40 -11.02
CA PRO A 83 -6.13 -3.93 -12.32
C PRO A 83 -6.34 -4.94 -13.45
N TRP A 84 -6.23 -6.25 -13.16
CA TRP A 84 -6.45 -7.30 -14.16
C TRP A 84 -7.92 -7.38 -14.59
N VAL A 85 -8.85 -7.57 -13.65
CA VAL A 85 -10.29 -7.74 -13.97
C VAL A 85 -10.92 -6.46 -14.54
N THR A 86 -10.46 -5.28 -14.12
CA THR A 86 -10.95 -4.02 -14.68
C THR A 86 -10.38 -3.76 -16.08
N GLY A 87 -9.29 -4.42 -16.47
CA GLY A 87 -8.59 -4.18 -17.73
C GLY A 87 -7.61 -3.01 -17.68
N ALA A 88 -7.28 -2.47 -16.50
CA ALA A 88 -6.25 -1.45 -16.35
C ALA A 88 -4.88 -1.92 -16.86
N LEU A 89 -4.56 -3.22 -16.72
CA LEU A 89 -3.30 -3.81 -17.20
C LEU A 89 -3.15 -3.85 -18.73
N LYS A 90 -4.20 -3.52 -19.49
CA LYS A 90 -4.09 -3.36 -20.96
C LYS A 90 -3.12 -2.24 -21.32
N GLN A 91 -3.07 -1.17 -20.52
CA GLN A 91 -2.08 -0.10 -20.69
C GLN A 91 -0.69 -0.60 -20.26
N ARG A 92 0.32 -0.48 -21.13
CA ARG A 92 1.69 -0.95 -20.86
C ARG A 92 2.28 -0.32 -19.60
N ASN A 93 2.15 0.99 -19.44
CA ASN A 93 2.67 1.71 -18.28
C ASN A 93 1.96 1.33 -16.98
N ALA A 94 0.64 1.14 -17.02
CA ALA A 94 -0.12 0.68 -15.86
C ALA A 94 0.34 -0.71 -15.42
N ARG A 95 0.59 -1.60 -16.38
CA ARG A 95 1.07 -2.96 -16.10
C ARG A 95 2.42 -2.97 -15.40
N LEU A 96 3.37 -2.19 -15.92
CA LEU A 96 4.69 -2.04 -15.28
C LEU A 96 4.54 -1.46 -13.87
N PHE A 97 3.76 -0.40 -13.73
CA PHE A 97 3.52 0.24 -12.44
C PHE A 97 2.89 -0.72 -11.42
N PHE A 98 1.76 -1.35 -11.72
CA PHE A 98 1.05 -2.21 -10.77
C PHE A 98 1.87 -3.46 -10.41
N PHE A 99 2.63 -4.05 -11.34
CA PHE A 99 3.50 -5.19 -10.99
C PHE A 99 4.68 -4.78 -10.11
N SER A 100 5.37 -3.69 -10.43
CA SER A 100 6.48 -3.18 -9.61
C SER A 100 5.98 -2.73 -8.24
N PHE A 101 4.84 -2.06 -8.19
CA PHE A 101 4.22 -1.60 -6.95
C PHE A 101 3.76 -2.77 -6.09
N PHE A 102 3.07 -3.77 -6.67
CA PHE A 102 2.72 -5.00 -5.97
C PHE A 102 3.94 -5.69 -5.36
N ALA A 103 5.03 -5.83 -6.12
CA ALA A 103 6.25 -6.44 -5.61
C ALA A 103 6.81 -5.67 -4.41
N ALA A 104 6.86 -4.33 -4.49
CA ALA A 104 7.33 -3.49 -3.39
C ALA A 104 6.44 -3.60 -2.14
N VAL A 105 5.11 -3.54 -2.30
CA VAL A 105 4.16 -3.66 -1.18
C VAL A 105 4.22 -5.06 -0.57
N LEU A 106 4.29 -6.11 -1.39
CA LEU A 106 4.45 -7.48 -0.92
C LEU A 106 5.75 -7.65 -0.13
N THR A 107 6.86 -7.06 -0.59
CA THR A 107 8.13 -7.07 0.15
C THR A 107 7.98 -6.37 1.50
N ASN A 108 7.39 -5.16 1.54
CA ASN A 108 7.12 -4.46 2.80
C ASN A 108 6.27 -5.32 3.75
N TYR A 109 5.19 -5.89 3.23
CA TYR A 109 4.28 -6.74 4.00
C TYR A 109 4.98 -7.97 4.59
N LEU A 110 5.77 -8.69 3.79
CA LEU A 110 6.48 -9.90 4.23
C LEU A 110 7.60 -9.63 5.24
N LEU A 111 8.18 -8.43 5.21
CA LEU A 111 9.28 -8.03 6.08
C LEU A 111 8.82 -7.28 7.34
N THR A 112 7.52 -6.99 7.48
CA THR A 112 6.99 -6.23 8.64
C THR A 112 6.62 -7.14 9.81
N ASP A 113 7.01 -6.75 11.02
CA ASP A 113 6.53 -7.36 12.25
C ASP A 113 5.26 -6.67 12.77
N TYR A 114 4.09 -7.19 12.40
CA TYR A 114 2.80 -6.67 12.87
C TYR A 114 2.45 -7.01 14.31
N ASP A 115 3.24 -7.87 14.97
CA ASP A 115 3.08 -8.18 16.40
C ASP A 115 3.97 -7.28 17.28
N ALA A 116 4.86 -6.48 16.68
CA ALA A 116 5.64 -5.49 17.41
C ALA A 116 4.71 -4.44 18.03
N SER A 117 4.95 -4.13 19.30
CA SER A 117 4.25 -3.05 19.99
C SER A 117 4.94 -1.72 19.71
N GLU A 118 4.15 -0.68 19.46
CA GLU A 118 4.62 0.70 19.58
C GLU A 118 4.78 1.01 21.08
N GLN A 119 6.02 1.21 21.53
CA GLN A 119 6.26 2.02 22.72
C GLN A 119 6.20 3.47 22.27
N CYS A 120 5.21 4.19 22.80
CA CYS A 120 4.86 5.58 22.50
C CYS A 120 6.08 6.51 22.32
#